data_AF-A0A3P5YUA6-F1
#
_entry.id   AF-A0A3P5YUA6-F1
#
_cell.length_a   1.000
_cell.length_b   1.000
_cell.length_c   1.000
_cell.angle_alpha   90.00
_cell.angle_beta   90.00
_cell.angle_gamma   90.00
#
_symmetry.space_group_name_H-M   'P 1'
#
loop_
_entity.id
_entity.type
_entity.pdbx_description
1 polymer ?
#
loop_
_entity_poly.entity_id
_entity_poly.type
_entity_poly.pdbx_seq_one_letter_code
_entity_poly.pdbx_strand_id
1 'polypeptide(L)'
;ICLPKAEGGLGLRDFSLWNKALILRLVWLLFSNSGSLWVAWNREHRLKRTNYWLAETRQTHSWIWKALLSLRPLARLFLGCKIGNGLSASYWCDDWLPLGPLIHFIGDDGPCKMGIPIRATVAEGCRNGLWRLPSSRYCCLCGQQQETRDHLFLHCSIAGQLWSMVLPRLGTPTVTFPEWSDLIQWLLSPTSGLSSTLKKLTVQNAISTLWTERNNRLHNACNDDPVTLFKRLDRTLRDTLLARLPHRRCRRLLAQWFRFS
;
A
#
# COMPACT_ATOMS: atom_id res chain seq x y z
N ILE A 1 -54.22 3.73 2.07
CA ILE A 1 -54.44 2.80 3.21
C ILE A 1 -53.62 3.22 4.44
N CYS A 2 -52.29 3.38 4.33
CA CYS A 2 -51.42 3.71 5.47
C CYS A 2 -51.20 5.22 5.76
N LEU A 3 -52.04 6.11 5.20
CA LEU A 3 -51.98 7.55 5.49
C LEU A 3 -52.59 7.84 6.88
N PRO A 4 -52.21 8.95 7.53
CA PRO A 4 -52.88 9.43 8.74
C PRO A 4 -54.39 9.58 8.53
N LYS A 5 -55.19 9.41 9.58
CA LYS A 5 -56.65 9.62 9.50
C LYS A 5 -57.02 11.03 9.03
N ALA A 6 -56.18 12.02 9.35
CA ALA A 6 -56.32 13.41 8.90
C ALA A 6 -56.17 13.59 7.38
N GLU A 7 -55.50 12.66 6.70
CA GLU A 7 -55.27 12.69 5.24
C GLU A 7 -56.15 11.65 4.50
N GLY A 8 -57.22 11.17 5.14
CA GLY A 8 -58.15 10.20 4.55
C GLY A 8 -57.65 8.74 4.55
N GLY A 9 -56.62 8.40 5.33
CA GLY A 9 -56.14 7.03 5.51
C GLY A 9 -56.74 6.32 6.73
N LEU A 10 -56.46 5.02 6.87
CA LEU A 10 -56.94 4.20 7.99
C LEU A 10 -56.15 4.41 9.29
N GLY A 11 -55.07 5.21 9.26
CA GLY A 11 -54.18 5.41 10.40
C GLY A 11 -53.30 4.19 10.74
N LEU A 12 -53.20 3.22 9.83
CA LEU A 12 -52.33 2.05 9.96
C LEU A 12 -50.88 2.44 9.61
N ARG A 13 -49.92 1.98 10.41
CA ARG A 13 -48.49 2.18 10.14
C ARG A 13 -48.06 1.36 8.93
N ASP A 14 -47.29 1.96 8.03
CA ASP A 14 -46.62 1.22 6.97
C ASP A 14 -45.54 0.31 7.59
N PHE A 15 -45.81 -0.99 7.64
CA PHE A 15 -44.91 -2.00 8.18
C PHE A 15 -43.56 -2.06 7.44
N SER A 16 -43.54 -1.77 6.14
CA SER A 16 -42.29 -1.76 5.36
C SER A 16 -41.39 -0.63 5.81
N LEU A 17 -41.95 0.58 5.95
CA LEU A 17 -41.24 1.75 6.46
C LEU A 17 -40.81 1.56 7.92
N TRP A 18 -41.70 1.01 8.75
CA TRP A 18 -41.41 0.72 10.15
C TRP A 18 -40.27 -0.27 10.32
N ASN A 19 -40.26 -1.35 9.53
CA ASN A 19 -39.19 -2.33 9.55
C ASN A 19 -37.84 -1.71 9.13
N LYS A 20 -37.82 -0.88 8.08
CA LYS A 20 -36.60 -0.13 7.69
C LYS A 20 -36.10 0.76 8.84
N ALA A 21 -36.99 1.48 9.52
CA ALA A 21 -36.62 2.33 10.64
C ALA A 21 -36.03 1.53 11.82
N LEU A 22 -36.60 0.37 12.14
CA LEU A 22 -36.08 -0.52 13.18
C LEU A 22 -34.70 -1.09 12.83
N ILE A 23 -34.49 -1.49 11.57
CA ILE A 23 -33.19 -1.96 11.10
C ILE A 23 -32.17 -0.82 11.14
N LEU A 24 -32.54 0.40 10.72
CA LEU A 24 -31.68 1.58 10.83
C LEU A 24 -31.30 1.89 12.28
N ARG A 25 -32.22 1.71 13.24
CA ARG A 25 -31.92 1.83 14.66
C ARG A 25 -30.89 0.80 15.13
N LEU A 26 -30.93 -0.43 14.62
CA LEU A 26 -29.91 -1.44 14.88
C LEU A 26 -28.56 -1.05 14.26
N VAL A 27 -28.55 -0.48 13.05
CA VAL A 27 -27.32 0.08 12.46
C VAL A 27 -26.78 1.18 13.36
N TRP A 28 -27.61 2.13 13.79
CA TRP A 28 -27.22 3.20 14.72
C TRP A 28 -26.56 2.65 15.99
N LEU A 29 -27.14 1.60 16.60
CA LEU A 29 -26.56 0.96 17.78
C LEU A 29 -25.16 0.37 17.56
N LEU A 30 -24.81 -0.05 16.33
CA LEU A 30 -23.46 -0.50 16.00
C LEU A 30 -22.43 0.65 16.04
N PHE A 31 -22.86 1.89 15.77
CA PHE A 31 -22.01 3.08 15.75
C PHE A 31 -22.01 3.84 17.08
N SER A 32 -23.18 4.06 17.67
CA SER A 32 -23.30 4.65 19.00
C SER A 32 -22.84 3.60 20.01
N ASN A 33 -21.71 3.83 20.70
CA ASN A 33 -21.10 2.90 21.67
C ASN A 33 -22.04 2.58 22.86
N SER A 34 -23.05 1.76 22.59
CA SER A 34 -24.25 1.61 23.41
C SER A 34 -24.09 0.61 24.56
N GLY A 35 -22.90 0.01 24.71
CA GLY A 35 -22.64 -1.01 25.73
C GLY A 35 -23.43 -2.32 25.55
N SER A 36 -24.17 -2.47 24.47
CA SER A 36 -25.02 -3.65 24.23
C SER A 36 -24.20 -4.90 23.91
N LEU A 37 -24.52 -6.02 24.55
CA LEU A 37 -23.94 -7.34 24.25
C LEU A 37 -24.12 -7.74 22.79
N TRP A 38 -25.27 -7.38 22.19
CA TRP A 38 -25.50 -7.63 20.76
C TRP A 38 -24.49 -6.87 19.89
N VAL A 39 -24.17 -5.61 20.24
CA VAL A 39 -23.18 -4.82 19.51
C VAL A 39 -21.78 -5.40 19.69
N ALA A 40 -21.40 -5.74 20.92
CA ALA A 40 -20.12 -6.38 21.21
C ALA A 40 -19.94 -7.70 20.44
N TRP A 41 -20.97 -8.55 20.46
CA TRP A 41 -20.95 -9.82 19.75
C TRP A 41 -20.83 -9.64 18.22
N ASN A 42 -21.59 -8.72 17.63
CA ASN A 42 -21.51 -8.46 16.18
C ASN A 42 -20.17 -7.84 15.79
N ARG A 43 -19.60 -6.96 16.61
CA ARG A 43 -18.25 -6.42 16.38
C ARG A 43 -17.21 -7.54 16.37
N GLU A 44 -17.24 -8.43 17.36
CA GLU A 44 -16.27 -9.52 17.46
C GLU A 44 -16.46 -10.60 16.37
N HIS A 45 -17.69 -11.03 16.11
CA HIS A 45 -17.95 -12.20 15.27
C HIS A 45 -18.23 -11.86 13.80
N ARG A 46 -18.91 -10.74 13.52
CA ARG A 46 -19.31 -10.34 12.16
C ARG A 46 -18.32 -9.37 11.54
N LEU A 47 -17.98 -8.29 12.25
CA LEU A 47 -17.10 -7.25 11.74
C LEU A 47 -15.62 -7.61 11.92
N LYS A 48 -15.24 -8.28 13.02
CA LYS A 48 -13.85 -8.67 13.31
C LYS A 48 -12.90 -7.48 13.16
N ARG A 49 -12.09 -7.49 12.09
CA ARG A 49 -11.11 -6.44 11.74
C ARG A 49 -11.58 -5.54 10.59
N THR A 50 -12.84 -5.59 10.20
CA THR A 50 -13.44 -4.72 9.17
C THR A 50 -14.46 -3.78 9.81
N ASN A 51 -14.78 -2.70 9.10
CA ASN A 51 -15.84 -1.79 9.50
C ASN A 51 -17.18 -2.19 8.83
N TYR A 52 -18.28 -1.64 9.33
CA TYR A 52 -19.63 -1.93 8.82
C TYR A 52 -19.78 -1.64 7.33
N TRP A 53 -19.11 -0.62 6.79
CA TRP A 53 -19.19 -0.23 5.39
C TRP A 53 -18.49 -1.23 4.45
N LEU A 54 -17.35 -1.78 4.89
CA LEU A 54 -16.56 -2.76 4.15
C LEU A 54 -16.99 -4.21 4.34
N ALA A 55 -17.92 -4.49 5.27
CA ALA A 55 -18.31 -5.86 5.55
C ALA A 55 -18.97 -6.52 4.32
N GLU A 56 -18.62 -7.75 4.03
CA GLU A 56 -19.21 -8.48 2.91
C GLU A 56 -20.51 -9.18 3.32
N THR A 57 -21.44 -9.32 2.37
CA THR A 57 -22.63 -10.16 2.54
C THR A 57 -22.29 -11.60 2.18
N ARG A 58 -22.35 -12.52 3.14
CA ARG A 58 -22.10 -13.96 2.93
C ARG A 58 -23.38 -14.76 3.02
N GLN A 59 -23.43 -15.91 2.36
CA GLN A 59 -24.61 -16.77 2.38
C GLN A 59 -24.95 -17.28 3.78
N THR A 60 -23.93 -17.55 4.60
CA THR A 60 -24.03 -18.00 5.99
C THR A 60 -24.48 -16.91 6.98
N HIS A 61 -24.64 -15.66 6.52
CA HIS A 61 -25.12 -14.58 7.39
C HIS A 61 -26.60 -14.73 7.69
N SER A 62 -27.00 -14.35 8.91
CA SER A 62 -28.41 -14.31 9.30
C SER A 62 -29.17 -13.31 8.44
N TRP A 63 -30.46 -13.56 8.23
CA TRP A 63 -31.33 -12.68 7.46
C TRP A 63 -31.28 -11.23 7.96
N ILE A 64 -31.30 -11.04 9.29
CA ILE A 64 -31.21 -9.71 9.90
C ILE A 64 -29.90 -9.00 9.57
N TRP A 65 -28.77 -9.72 9.54
CA TRP A 65 -27.49 -9.11 9.17
C TRP A 65 -27.45 -8.73 7.70
N LYS A 66 -27.98 -9.59 6.82
CA LYS A 66 -28.11 -9.26 5.38
C LYS A 66 -28.98 -8.01 5.19
N ALA A 67 -30.07 -7.89 5.95
CA ALA A 67 -30.95 -6.71 5.93
C ALA A 67 -30.27 -5.45 6.47
N LEU A 68 -29.43 -5.57 7.53
CA LEU A 68 -28.60 -4.47 8.01
C LEU A 68 -27.64 -3.99 6.93
N LEU A 69 -26.97 -4.90 6.21
CA LEU A 69 -26.03 -4.53 5.16
C LEU A 69 -26.72 -3.95 3.92
N SER A 70 -27.92 -4.41 3.57
CA SER A 70 -28.65 -3.90 2.40
C SER A 70 -29.15 -2.46 2.58
N LEU A 71 -29.38 -2.02 3.82
CA LEU A 71 -29.77 -0.64 4.13
C LEU A 71 -28.60 0.35 4.24
N ARG A 72 -27.36 -0.03 3.92
CA ARG A 72 -26.20 0.87 3.94
C ARG A 72 -26.40 2.20 3.20
N PRO A 73 -26.92 2.23 1.95
CA PRO A 73 -27.07 3.50 1.24
C PRO A 73 -28.03 4.44 1.96
N LEU A 74 -29.09 3.89 2.55
CA LEU A 74 -30.06 4.65 3.33
C LEU A 74 -29.47 5.12 4.67
N ALA A 75 -28.70 4.25 5.34
CA ALA A 75 -28.07 4.57 6.62
C ALA A 75 -27.06 5.72 6.50
N ARG A 76 -26.30 5.80 5.40
CA ARG A 76 -25.36 6.90 5.13
C ARG A 76 -26.02 8.28 5.14
N LEU A 77 -27.28 8.39 4.71
CA LEU A 77 -28.00 9.67 4.72
C LEU A 77 -28.25 10.22 6.13
N PHE A 78 -28.18 9.35 7.16
CA PHE A 78 -28.50 9.71 8.54
C PHE A 78 -27.30 9.58 9.49
N LEU A 79 -26.18 9.01 9.04
CA LEU A 79 -25.00 8.75 9.86
C LEU A 79 -23.88 9.72 9.52
N GLY A 80 -23.54 10.58 10.48
CA GLY A 80 -22.34 11.42 10.43
C GLY A 80 -21.26 10.91 11.39
N CYS A 81 -19.99 11.06 11.02
CA CYS A 81 -18.87 10.68 11.87
C CYS A 81 -18.22 11.90 12.54
N LYS A 82 -18.27 11.97 13.87
CA LYS A 82 -17.52 12.96 14.65
C LYS A 82 -16.19 12.33 15.09
N ILE A 83 -15.08 12.84 14.55
CA ILE A 83 -13.75 12.21 14.63
C ILE A 83 -13.27 11.97 16.07
N GLY A 84 -13.45 12.93 16.97
CA GLY A 84 -12.88 12.84 18.33
C GLY A 84 -11.36 12.66 18.27
N ASN A 85 -10.85 11.54 18.81
CA ASN A 85 -9.43 11.17 18.75
C ASN A 85 -9.02 10.40 17.47
N GLY A 86 -9.97 10.11 16.57
CA GLY A 86 -9.73 9.47 15.29
C GLY A 86 -9.43 7.97 15.33
N LEU A 87 -9.44 7.32 16.50
CA LEU A 87 -9.10 5.89 16.65
C LEU A 87 -10.23 4.94 16.21
N SER A 88 -11.48 5.41 16.24
CA SER A 88 -12.66 4.61 15.87
C SER A 88 -13.24 4.97 14.50
N ALA A 89 -12.79 6.07 13.90
CA ALA A 89 -13.27 6.56 12.61
C ALA A 89 -12.43 5.95 11.49
N SER A 90 -13.08 5.33 10.52
CA SER A 90 -12.44 4.83 9.29
C SER A 90 -11.99 5.99 8.42
N TYR A 91 -10.70 6.02 8.06
CA TYR A 91 -10.13 7.05 7.18
C TYR A 91 -10.82 7.08 5.81
N TRP A 92 -11.13 5.91 5.26
CA TRP A 92 -11.64 5.79 3.89
C TRP A 92 -13.16 5.80 3.77
N CYS A 93 -13.86 5.21 4.74
CA CYS A 93 -15.25 4.80 4.56
C CYS A 93 -16.27 5.61 5.35
N ASP A 94 -15.84 6.27 6.43
CA ASP A 94 -16.72 7.08 7.26
C ASP A 94 -16.89 8.48 6.70
N ASP A 95 -18.07 9.06 6.94
CA ASP A 95 -18.44 10.42 6.57
C ASP A 95 -17.90 11.41 7.62
N TRP A 96 -16.57 11.50 7.73
CA TRP A 96 -15.87 12.41 8.66
C TRP A 96 -15.44 13.73 8.02
N LEU A 97 -15.65 13.88 6.70
CA LEU A 97 -15.46 15.11 5.94
C LEU A 97 -16.80 15.58 5.37
N PRO A 98 -16.99 16.89 5.11
CA PRO A 98 -18.17 17.40 4.42
C PRO A 98 -18.37 16.83 3.00
N LEU A 99 -17.30 16.27 2.44
CA LEU A 99 -17.31 15.61 1.14
C LEU A 99 -17.99 14.23 1.21
N GLY A 100 -18.00 13.56 2.38
CA GLY A 100 -18.38 12.15 2.51
C GLY A 100 -17.16 11.23 2.52
N PRO A 101 -17.28 9.95 2.12
CA PRO A 101 -16.22 8.97 2.29
C PRO A 101 -15.12 9.23 1.26
N LEU A 102 -13.86 9.33 1.72
CA LEU A 102 -12.70 9.56 0.84
C LEU A 102 -12.60 8.53 -0.29
N ILE A 103 -13.00 7.28 -0.04
CA ILE A 103 -12.96 6.22 -1.06
C ILE A 103 -13.87 6.52 -2.27
N HIS A 104 -14.95 7.27 -2.09
CA HIS A 104 -15.82 7.66 -3.20
C HIS A 104 -15.20 8.76 -4.08
N PHE A 105 -14.34 9.60 -3.53
CA PHE A 105 -13.66 10.69 -4.28
C PHE A 105 -12.40 10.20 -4.97
N ILE A 106 -11.60 9.41 -4.26
CA ILE A 106 -10.29 8.96 -4.74
C ILE A 106 -10.42 7.67 -5.58
N GLY A 107 -11.49 6.92 -5.37
CA GLY A 107 -11.75 5.62 -6.00
C GLY A 107 -11.08 4.47 -5.27
N ASP A 108 -11.36 3.25 -5.74
CA ASP A 108 -10.94 2.00 -5.09
C ASP A 108 -9.40 1.83 -5.01
N ASP A 109 -8.66 2.48 -5.90
CA ASP A 109 -7.19 2.50 -5.87
C ASP A 109 -6.61 3.47 -4.82
N GLY A 110 -7.44 4.30 -4.20
CA GLY A 110 -7.02 5.34 -3.25
C GLY A 110 -6.09 4.83 -2.14
N PRO A 111 -6.45 3.74 -1.42
CA PRO A 111 -5.59 3.14 -0.40
C PRO A 111 -4.18 2.80 -0.89
N CYS A 112 -4.09 2.25 -2.10
CA CYS A 112 -2.82 1.93 -2.73
C CYS A 112 -2.05 3.20 -3.10
N LYS A 113 -2.71 4.15 -3.77
CA LYS A 113 -2.11 5.42 -4.23
C LYS A 113 -1.61 6.29 -3.07
N MET A 114 -2.29 6.28 -1.93
CA MET A 114 -1.93 7.07 -0.75
C MET A 114 -1.03 6.34 0.24
N GLY A 115 -0.80 5.03 0.07
CA GLY A 115 -0.06 4.22 1.03
C GLY A 115 -0.73 4.15 2.41
N ILE A 116 -2.04 4.41 2.48
CA ILE A 116 -2.84 4.34 3.70
C ILE A 116 -3.77 3.13 3.55
N PRO A 117 -3.63 2.08 4.40
CA PRO A 117 -4.45 0.87 4.28
C PRO A 117 -5.95 1.17 4.25
N ILE A 118 -6.75 0.38 3.51
CA ILE A 118 -8.22 0.57 3.43
C ILE A 118 -8.92 0.49 4.79
N ARG A 119 -8.29 -0.20 5.75
CA ARG A 119 -8.78 -0.36 7.13
C ARG A 119 -8.21 0.68 8.10
N ALA A 120 -7.41 1.62 7.61
CA ALA A 120 -6.78 2.62 8.45
C ALA A 120 -7.82 3.52 9.12
N THR A 121 -7.51 3.92 10.34
CA THR A 121 -8.30 4.90 11.09
C THR A 121 -7.86 6.33 10.77
N VAL A 122 -8.70 7.31 11.09
CA VAL A 122 -8.36 8.73 10.89
C VAL A 122 -7.08 9.10 11.66
N ALA A 123 -6.87 8.54 12.85
CA ALA A 123 -5.66 8.75 13.64
C ALA A 123 -4.38 8.16 13.02
N GLU A 124 -4.51 7.13 12.17
CA GLU A 124 -3.39 6.53 11.45
C GLU A 124 -3.06 7.30 10.16
N GLY A 125 -4.08 7.84 9.49
CA GLY A 125 -3.93 8.63 8.26
C GLY A 125 -3.59 10.12 8.50
N CYS A 126 -3.90 10.65 9.68
CA CYS A 126 -3.63 12.04 10.06
C CYS A 126 -2.92 12.07 11.42
N ARG A 127 -1.74 12.73 11.50
CA ARG A 127 -0.99 12.88 12.76
C ARG A 127 -0.92 14.37 13.13
N ASN A 128 -1.33 14.72 14.34
CA ASN A 128 -1.34 16.11 14.86
C ASN A 128 -2.14 17.10 14.00
N GLY A 129 -3.26 16.67 13.42
CA GLY A 129 -4.08 17.53 12.56
C GLY A 129 -3.51 17.76 11.15
N LEU A 130 -2.36 17.15 10.83
CA LEU A 130 -1.78 17.17 9.49
C LEU A 130 -2.08 15.87 8.76
N TRP A 131 -2.39 15.99 7.48
CA TRP A 131 -2.55 14.85 6.56
C TRP A 131 -1.21 14.16 6.38
N ARG A 132 -1.17 12.83 6.53
CA ARG A 132 -0.05 12.02 6.05
C ARG A 132 -0.28 11.73 4.57
N LEU A 133 -0.09 12.73 3.73
CA LEU A 133 -0.14 12.52 2.29
C LEU A 133 1.01 11.60 1.87
N PRO A 134 0.82 10.72 0.87
CA PRO A 134 1.92 9.99 0.28
C PRO A 134 3.00 10.98 -0.15
N SER A 135 4.26 10.55 -0.04
CA SER A 135 5.36 11.27 -0.69
C SER A 135 4.99 11.55 -2.14
N SER A 136 5.47 12.69 -2.64
CA SER A 136 5.38 13.10 -4.03
C SER A 136 5.39 11.89 -4.98
N ARG A 137 4.46 11.81 -5.94
CA ARG A 137 4.47 10.72 -6.93
C ARG A 137 5.72 10.74 -7.80
N TYR A 138 6.52 11.79 -7.71
CA TYR A 138 7.83 11.89 -8.34
C TYR A 138 8.85 10.99 -7.62
N CYS A 139 9.75 10.41 -8.39
CA CYS A 139 10.81 9.53 -7.89
C CYS A 139 11.62 10.21 -6.81
N CYS A 140 11.79 9.53 -5.67
CA CYS A 140 12.52 10.08 -4.53
C CYS A 140 14.02 10.27 -4.81
N LEU A 141 14.56 9.59 -5.83
CA LEU A 141 15.97 9.66 -6.20
C LEU A 141 16.28 10.83 -7.13
N CYS A 142 15.46 11.08 -8.17
CA CYS A 142 15.73 12.14 -9.15
C CYS A 142 14.78 13.33 -9.06
N GLY A 143 13.58 13.16 -8.50
CA GLY A 143 12.55 14.20 -8.43
C GLY A 143 11.90 14.58 -9.76
N GLN A 144 12.23 13.92 -10.88
CA GLN A 144 11.85 14.39 -12.23
C GLN A 144 10.68 13.65 -12.89
N GLN A 145 10.51 12.36 -12.64
CA GLN A 145 9.44 11.54 -13.25
C GLN A 145 8.66 10.79 -12.20
N GLN A 146 7.49 10.26 -12.56
CA GLN A 146 6.70 9.43 -11.64
C GLN A 146 7.48 8.18 -11.20
N GLU A 147 7.45 7.88 -9.91
CA GLU A 147 8.08 6.67 -9.36
C GLU A 147 7.31 5.43 -9.81
N THR A 148 7.91 4.67 -10.72
CA THR A 148 7.50 3.31 -11.08
C THR A 148 8.64 2.35 -10.75
N ARG A 149 8.40 1.03 -10.72
CA ARG A 149 9.47 0.04 -10.53
C ARG A 149 10.59 0.23 -11.56
N ASP A 150 10.21 0.32 -12.81
CA ASP A 150 11.15 0.39 -13.94
C ASP A 150 11.88 1.73 -13.93
N HIS A 151 11.20 2.82 -13.58
CA HIS A 151 11.88 4.09 -13.35
C HIS A 151 12.84 4.01 -12.15
N LEU A 152 12.39 3.56 -10.98
CA LEU A 152 13.18 3.52 -9.75
C LEU A 152 14.47 2.72 -9.90
N PHE A 153 14.42 1.58 -10.60
CA PHE A 153 15.55 0.66 -10.69
C PHE A 153 16.34 0.71 -12.01
N LEU A 154 15.76 1.20 -13.11
CA LEU A 154 16.37 1.17 -14.44
C LEU A 154 16.53 2.57 -15.05
N HIS A 155 15.45 3.36 -15.13
CA HIS A 155 15.45 4.62 -15.90
C HIS A 155 15.78 5.88 -15.11
N CYS A 156 15.76 5.82 -13.78
CA CYS A 156 16.11 6.95 -12.92
C CYS A 156 17.56 7.39 -13.21
N SER A 157 17.82 8.69 -13.25
CA SER A 157 19.17 9.23 -13.50
C SER A 157 20.22 8.68 -12.53
N ILE A 158 19.86 8.52 -11.25
CA ILE A 158 20.73 7.93 -10.22
C ILE A 158 20.96 6.43 -10.48
N ALA A 159 19.89 5.70 -10.84
CA ALA A 159 19.98 4.28 -11.15
C ALA A 159 20.81 4.02 -12.41
N GLY A 160 20.59 4.79 -13.47
CA GLY A 160 21.35 4.72 -14.73
C GLY A 160 22.83 5.00 -14.51
N GLN A 161 23.18 6.02 -13.71
CA GLN A 161 24.58 6.29 -13.34
C GLN A 161 25.18 5.11 -12.56
N LEU A 162 24.45 4.53 -11.60
CA LEU A 162 24.92 3.35 -10.88
C LEU A 162 25.16 2.16 -11.82
N TRP A 163 24.22 1.87 -12.73
CA TRP A 163 24.38 0.81 -13.72
C TRP A 163 25.56 1.06 -14.67
N SER A 164 25.81 2.31 -15.07
CA SER A 164 26.95 2.68 -15.91
C SER A 164 28.31 2.39 -15.25
N MET A 165 28.36 2.36 -13.92
CA MET A 165 29.56 1.97 -13.17
C MET A 165 29.62 0.46 -12.89
N VAL A 166 28.47 -0.19 -12.73
CA VAL A 166 28.37 -1.63 -12.39
C VAL A 166 28.55 -2.54 -13.60
N LEU A 167 27.93 -2.22 -14.73
CA LEU A 167 27.93 -3.08 -15.93
C LEU A 167 29.32 -3.27 -16.56
N PRO A 168 30.21 -2.26 -16.62
CA PRO A 168 31.60 -2.47 -17.04
C PRO A 168 32.37 -3.45 -16.14
N ARG A 169 32.09 -3.49 -14.83
CA ARG A 169 32.71 -4.45 -13.89
C ARG A 169 32.34 -5.90 -14.18
N LEU A 170 31.20 -6.11 -14.84
CA LEU A 170 30.74 -7.41 -15.29
C LEU A 170 31.22 -7.76 -16.72
N GLY A 171 31.92 -6.85 -17.39
CA GLY A 171 32.32 -7.03 -18.80
C GLY A 171 31.16 -6.88 -19.79
N THR A 172 30.07 -6.24 -19.40
CA THR A 172 28.87 -6.05 -20.24
C THR A 172 28.45 -4.57 -20.33
N PRO A 173 29.33 -3.65 -20.76
CA PRO A 173 29.07 -2.20 -20.71
C PRO A 173 27.95 -1.73 -21.65
N THR A 174 27.62 -2.50 -22.68
CA THR A 174 26.62 -2.13 -23.70
C THR A 174 25.21 -2.60 -23.39
N VAL A 175 25.01 -3.37 -22.31
CA VAL A 175 23.70 -3.91 -21.96
C VAL A 175 22.83 -2.80 -21.38
N THR A 176 21.62 -2.67 -21.89
CA THR A 176 20.60 -1.75 -21.38
C THR A 176 19.33 -2.52 -21.05
N PHE A 177 18.55 -2.02 -20.11
CA PHE A 177 17.30 -2.65 -19.67
C PHE A 177 16.14 -1.66 -19.84
N PRO A 178 15.46 -1.66 -21.00
CA PRO A 178 14.27 -0.85 -21.24
C PRO A 178 13.09 -1.22 -20.33
N GLU A 179 13.00 -2.49 -19.94
CA GLU A 179 11.97 -2.96 -19.03
C GLU A 179 12.55 -3.90 -17.98
N TRP A 180 11.80 -4.09 -16.89
CA TRP A 180 12.16 -5.07 -15.87
C TRP A 180 12.25 -6.50 -16.41
N SER A 181 11.42 -6.83 -17.40
CA SER A 181 11.43 -8.11 -18.12
C SER A 181 12.82 -8.39 -18.73
N ASP A 182 13.45 -7.40 -19.36
CA ASP A 182 14.77 -7.52 -19.97
C ASP A 182 15.87 -7.82 -18.94
N LEU A 183 15.83 -7.14 -17.78
CA LEU A 183 16.76 -7.40 -16.69
C LEU A 183 16.62 -8.83 -16.17
N ILE A 184 15.39 -9.33 -16.01
CA ILE A 184 15.13 -10.70 -15.57
C ILE A 184 15.59 -11.71 -16.63
N GLN A 185 15.29 -11.46 -17.91
CA GLN A 185 15.73 -12.33 -18.99
C GLN A 185 17.26 -12.40 -19.08
N TRP A 186 17.95 -11.27 -18.95
CA TRP A 186 19.42 -11.22 -18.93
C TRP A 186 20.04 -11.95 -17.72
N LEU A 187 19.37 -11.91 -16.56
CA LEU A 187 19.78 -12.63 -15.36
C LEU A 187 19.64 -14.15 -15.50
N LEU A 188 18.63 -14.60 -16.24
CA LEU A 188 18.36 -16.03 -16.49
C LEU A 188 19.25 -16.58 -17.61
N SER A 189 19.57 -15.77 -18.60
CA SER A 189 20.42 -16.16 -19.73
C SER A 189 21.90 -16.31 -19.35
N PRO A 190 22.58 -17.38 -19.79
CA PRO A 190 24.02 -17.50 -19.64
C PRO A 190 24.74 -16.44 -20.49
N THR A 191 25.81 -15.85 -19.95
CA THR A 191 26.70 -14.96 -20.71
C THR A 191 28.08 -15.59 -20.74
N SER A 192 28.66 -15.68 -21.93
CA SER A 192 30.01 -16.19 -22.14
C SER A 192 31.02 -15.43 -21.28
N GLY A 193 31.84 -16.16 -20.53
CA GLY A 193 32.88 -15.58 -19.68
C GLY A 193 32.43 -14.98 -18.34
N LEU A 194 31.12 -14.92 -18.04
CA LEU A 194 30.58 -14.37 -16.79
C LEU A 194 29.82 -15.41 -15.98
N SER A 195 30.14 -15.52 -14.68
CA SER A 195 29.43 -16.44 -13.79
C SER A 195 27.99 -15.97 -13.52
N SER A 196 27.02 -16.88 -13.67
CA SER A 196 25.61 -16.62 -13.31
C SER A 196 25.44 -16.25 -11.83
N THR A 197 26.32 -16.74 -10.95
CA THR A 197 26.32 -16.38 -9.53
C THR A 197 26.71 -14.92 -9.34
N LEU A 198 27.76 -14.46 -10.04
CA LEU A 198 28.23 -13.08 -9.95
C LEU A 198 27.19 -12.10 -10.50
N LYS A 199 26.55 -12.44 -11.63
CA LYS A 199 25.42 -11.65 -12.17
C LYS A 199 24.33 -11.44 -11.13
N LYS A 200 23.81 -12.55 -10.57
CA LYS A 200 22.69 -12.53 -9.62
C LYS A 200 23.05 -11.75 -8.35
N LEU A 201 24.25 -11.97 -7.79
CA LEU A 201 24.71 -11.23 -6.62
C LEU A 201 24.85 -9.73 -6.91
N THR A 202 25.40 -9.37 -8.07
CA THR A 202 25.61 -7.96 -8.43
C THR A 202 24.29 -7.24 -8.60
N VAL A 203 23.34 -7.82 -9.34
CA VAL A 203 22.01 -7.22 -9.52
C VAL A 203 21.25 -7.14 -8.21
N GLN A 204 21.33 -8.19 -7.37
CA GLN A 204 20.72 -8.17 -6.04
C GLN A 204 21.29 -7.02 -5.18
N ASN A 205 22.61 -6.82 -5.17
CA ASN A 205 23.25 -5.75 -4.42
C ASN A 205 22.90 -4.36 -5.00
N ALA A 206 22.80 -4.21 -6.33
CA ALA A 206 22.39 -2.97 -6.98
C ALA A 206 20.95 -2.57 -6.60
N ILE A 207 20.00 -3.50 -6.74
CA ILE A 207 18.60 -3.27 -6.36
C ILE A 207 18.49 -2.95 -4.88
N SER A 208 19.17 -3.71 -4.01
CA SER A 208 19.17 -3.47 -2.56
C SER A 208 19.71 -2.09 -2.20
N THR A 209 20.80 -1.65 -2.86
CA THR A 209 21.40 -0.34 -2.65
C THR A 209 20.46 0.79 -3.07
N LEU A 210 19.84 0.70 -4.25
CA LEU A 210 18.88 1.70 -4.74
C LEU A 210 17.63 1.78 -3.85
N TRP A 211 17.11 0.64 -3.43
CA TRP A 211 15.95 0.58 -2.52
C TRP A 211 16.29 1.19 -1.15
N THR A 212 17.46 0.86 -0.60
CA THR A 212 17.92 1.39 0.68
C THR A 212 18.11 2.91 0.60
N GLU A 213 18.72 3.40 -0.49
CA GLU A 213 18.89 4.83 -0.73
C GLU A 213 17.54 5.55 -0.79
N ARG A 214 16.59 5.05 -1.60
CA ARG A 214 15.23 5.61 -1.69
C ARG A 214 14.59 5.74 -0.31
N ASN A 215 14.67 4.72 0.53
CA ASN A 215 14.10 4.75 1.88
C ASN A 215 14.83 5.74 2.80
N ASN A 216 16.15 5.87 2.67
CA ASN A 216 16.93 6.87 3.42
C ASN A 216 16.56 8.31 3.00
N ARG A 217 16.31 8.56 1.71
CA ARG A 217 15.83 9.88 1.26
C ARG A 217 14.46 10.20 1.83
N LEU A 218 13.57 9.21 1.85
CA LEU A 218 12.20 9.33 2.34
C LEU A 218 12.09 9.54 3.85
N HIS A 219 12.89 8.83 4.64
CA HIS A 219 12.74 8.81 6.09
C HIS A 219 13.82 9.58 6.85
N ASN A 220 15.02 9.69 6.26
CA ASN A 220 16.20 10.27 6.91
C ASN A 220 16.74 11.51 6.19
N ALA A 221 16.04 11.99 5.14
CA ALA A 221 16.44 13.16 4.33
C ALA A 221 17.89 13.09 3.82
N CYS A 222 18.40 11.88 3.57
CA CYS A 222 19.72 11.68 2.97
C CYS A 222 19.70 11.99 1.46
N ASN A 223 20.85 12.32 0.88
CA ASN A 223 21.03 12.50 -0.56
C ASN A 223 22.45 12.06 -0.96
N ASP A 224 22.73 10.75 -0.88
CA ASP A 224 24.04 10.24 -1.28
C ASP A 224 24.21 10.34 -2.80
N ASP A 225 25.41 10.74 -3.24
CA ASP A 225 25.75 10.82 -4.66
C ASP A 225 25.99 9.40 -5.26
N PRO A 226 25.82 9.23 -6.58
CA PRO A 226 25.95 7.92 -7.23
C PRO A 226 27.31 7.24 -7.03
N VAL A 227 28.40 7.99 -6.87
CA VAL A 227 29.73 7.42 -6.63
C VAL A 227 29.82 6.83 -5.22
N THR A 228 29.23 7.52 -4.24
CA THR A 228 29.09 6.98 -2.87
C THR A 228 28.20 5.72 -2.86
N LEU A 229 27.11 5.70 -3.63
CA LEU A 229 26.28 4.49 -3.81
C LEU A 229 27.11 3.33 -4.37
N PHE A 230 27.91 3.57 -5.40
CA PHE A 230 28.77 2.57 -6.01
C PHE A 230 29.82 2.02 -5.05
N LYS A 231 30.50 2.88 -4.28
CA LYS A 231 31.48 2.45 -3.26
C LYS A 231 30.83 1.54 -2.21
N ARG A 232 29.63 1.88 -1.76
CA ARG A 232 28.85 1.05 -0.82
C ARG A 232 28.45 -0.28 -1.42
N LEU A 233 28.00 -0.29 -2.67
CA LEU A 233 27.67 -1.52 -3.41
C LEU A 233 28.90 -2.42 -3.56
N ASP A 234 30.03 -1.87 -4.02
CA ASP A 234 31.27 -2.59 -4.23
C ASP A 234 31.78 -3.22 -2.92
N ARG A 235 31.77 -2.46 -1.82
CA ARG A 235 32.08 -2.99 -0.49
C ARG A 235 31.15 -4.14 -0.10
N THR A 236 29.84 -3.95 -0.21
CA THR A 236 28.84 -4.96 0.17
C THR A 236 28.97 -6.23 -0.68
N LEU A 237 29.28 -6.08 -1.97
CA LEU A 237 29.51 -7.21 -2.86
C LEU A 237 30.78 -7.98 -2.46
N ARG A 238 31.89 -7.28 -2.18
CA ARG A 238 33.14 -7.90 -1.70
C ARG A 238 32.91 -8.66 -0.39
N ASP A 239 32.26 -8.03 0.59
CA ASP A 239 31.95 -8.64 1.88
C ASP A 239 31.06 -9.88 1.71
N THR A 240 30.07 -9.81 0.82
CA THR A 240 29.19 -10.95 0.51
C THR A 240 29.95 -12.11 -0.15
N LEU A 241 30.85 -11.81 -1.09
CA LEU A 241 31.67 -12.82 -1.77
C LEU A 241 32.65 -13.49 -0.78
N LEU A 242 33.25 -12.72 0.12
CA LEU A 242 34.18 -13.21 1.14
C LEU A 242 33.46 -14.06 2.21
N ALA A 243 32.27 -13.64 2.64
CA ALA A 243 31.56 -14.30 3.73
C ALA A 243 30.79 -15.56 3.30
N ARG A 244 30.21 -15.59 2.09
CA ARG A 244 29.23 -16.62 1.70
C ARG A 244 29.77 -17.74 0.81
N LEU A 245 31.02 -17.65 0.33
CA LEU A 245 31.54 -18.58 -0.66
C LEU A 245 32.80 -19.31 -0.19
N PRO A 246 32.96 -20.60 -0.55
CA PRO A 246 34.21 -21.33 -0.30
C PRO A 246 35.39 -20.58 -0.92
N HIS A 247 36.53 -20.54 -0.21
CA HIS A 247 37.71 -19.73 -0.57
C HIS A 247 38.14 -19.86 -2.04
N ARG A 248 38.06 -21.07 -2.64
CA ARG A 248 38.39 -21.31 -4.06
C ARG A 248 37.41 -20.66 -5.05
N ARG A 249 36.11 -20.68 -4.76
CA ARG A 249 35.07 -20.09 -5.61
C ARG A 249 35.04 -18.57 -5.45
N CYS A 250 35.22 -18.08 -4.22
CA CYS A 250 35.38 -16.67 -3.90
C CYS A 250 36.53 -16.02 -4.70
N ARG A 251 37.73 -16.63 -4.69
CA ARG A 251 38.91 -16.10 -5.41
C ARG A 251 38.67 -15.95 -6.92
N ARG A 252 37.97 -16.89 -7.56
CA ARG A 252 37.64 -16.82 -9.00
C ARG A 252 36.65 -15.70 -9.32
N LEU A 253 35.62 -15.51 -8.48
CA LEU A 253 34.62 -14.47 -8.70
C LEU A 253 35.14 -13.07 -8.38
N LEU A 254 35.95 -12.93 -7.33
CA LEU A 254 36.67 -11.68 -7.06
C LEU A 254 37.61 -11.33 -8.21
N ALA A 255 38.38 -12.29 -8.73
CA ALA A 255 39.23 -12.06 -9.89
C ALA A 255 38.43 -11.62 -11.13
N GLN A 256 37.23 -12.17 -11.35
CA GLN A 256 36.33 -11.71 -12.42
C GLN A 256 35.82 -10.28 -12.19
N TRP A 257 35.47 -9.92 -10.95
CA TRP A 257 35.00 -8.58 -10.59
C TRP A 257 36.11 -7.51 -10.70
N PHE A 258 37.35 -7.86 -10.35
CA PHE A 258 38.51 -6.96 -10.45
C PHE A 258 39.14 -6.92 -11.84
N ARG A 259 38.73 -7.79 -12.78
CA ARG A 259 39.33 -7.86 -14.11
C ARG A 259 39.18 -6.56 -14.90
N PHE A 260 38.11 -5.81 -14.65
CA PHE A 260 37.77 -4.59 -15.37
C PHE A 260 37.78 -3.37 -14.44
N SER A 261 38.68 -3.37 -13.45
CA SER A 261 38.66 -2.39 -12.35
C SER A 261 39.33 -1.07 -12.63
#